data_AF-A0A9J6GDG4-F1
#
_entry.id   AF-A0A9J6GDG4-F1
#
_cell.length_a   1.000
_cell.length_b   1.000
_cell.length_c   1.000
_cell.angle_alpha   90.00
_cell.angle_beta   90.00
_cell.angle_gamma   90.00
#
_symmetry.space_group_name_H-M   'P 1'
#
loop_
_entity.id
_entity.type
_entity.pdbx_description
1 polymer ?
#
loop_
_entity_poly.entity_id
_entity_poly.type
_entity_poly.pdbx_seq_one_letter_code
_entity_poly.pdbx_strand_id
1 'polypeptide(L)' 'MRLRLGIDGHELAYRFGVSTSTVSSIWVTWLAFLDNTLRQGPTWTPPHLCDKCRPQAFIDKGYTTADGIGDCTEIIFETP' A
#
# COMPACT_ATOMS: atom_id res chain seq x y z
N MET A 1 -8.25 13.38 -6.60
CA MET A 1 -7.76 12.23 -5.82
C MET A 1 -8.93 11.31 -5.54
N ARG A 2 -8.81 10.01 -5.85
CA ARG A 2 -9.84 9.00 -5.56
C ARG A 2 -9.30 8.07 -4.48
N LEU A 3 -10.07 7.87 -3.42
CA LEU A 3 -9.72 6.95 -2.35
C LEU A 3 -10.13 5.52 -2.70
N ARG A 4 -9.67 4.54 -1.91
CA ARG A 4 -10.12 3.15 -2.01
C ARG A 4 -11.66 3.14 -1.96
N LEU A 5 -12.29 2.37 -2.86
CA LEU A 5 -13.72 2.40 -3.21
C LEU A 5 -14.16 3.45 -4.24
N GLY A 6 -13.24 4.20 -4.85
CA GLY A 6 -13.55 5.16 -5.93
C GLY A 6 -14.20 6.46 -5.46
N ILE A 7 -14.31 6.64 -4.14
CA ILE A 7 -14.93 7.82 -3.51
C ILE A 7 -14.02 9.03 -3.75
N ASP A 8 -14.62 10.13 -4.20
CA ASP A 8 -13.93 11.40 -4.37
C ASP A 8 -14.06 12.32 -3.14
N GLY A 9 -13.24 13.37 -3.11
CA GLY A 9 -13.24 14.33 -1.99
C GLY A 9 -14.51 15.17 -1.88
N HIS A 10 -15.28 15.35 -2.96
CA HIS A 10 -16.53 16.13 -2.95
C HIS A 10 -17.65 15.34 -2.27
N GLU A 11 -17.74 14.04 -2.57
CA GLU A 11 -18.69 13.13 -1.95
C GLU A 11 -18.45 13.00 -0.45
N LEU A 12 -17.17 12.95 -0.03
CA LEU A 12 -16.81 12.98 1.39
C LEU A 12 -17.18 14.31 2.05
N ALA A 13 -16.88 15.44 1.39
CA ALA A 13 -17.23 16.76 1.89
C ALA A 13 -18.74 16.88 2.12
N TYR A 14 -19.54 16.41 1.16
CA TYR A 14 -21.00 16.36 1.27
C TYR A 14 -21.47 15.48 2.44
N ARG A 15 -21.00 14.23 2.54
CA ARG A 15 -21.42 13.27 3.58
C ARG A 15 -21.09 13.73 5.00
N PHE A 16 -19.95 14.40 5.17
CA PHE A 16 -19.48 14.85 6.48
C PHE A 16 -19.79 16.32 6.77
N GLY A 17 -20.44 17.04 5.86
CA GLY A 17 -20.82 18.45 6.04
C GLY A 17 -19.61 19.39 6.21
N VAL A 18 -18.49 19.06 5.59
CA VAL A 18 -17.24 19.84 5.63
C VAL A 18 -16.89 20.38 4.25
N SER A 19 -15.94 21.31 4.16
CA SER A 19 -15.44 21.74 2.85
C SER A 19 -14.54 20.67 2.23
N THR A 20 -14.44 20.69 0.90
CA THR A 20 -13.48 19.87 0.15
C THR A 20 -12.03 20.16 0.54
N SER A 21 -11.73 21.41 0.92
CA SER A 21 -10.43 21.79 1.46
C SER A 21 -10.13 21.08 2.79
N THR A 22 -11.10 20.97 3.70
CA THR A 22 -10.94 20.20 4.95
C THR A 22 -10.65 18.74 4.67
N VAL A 23 -11.36 18.10 3.74
CA VAL A 23 -11.10 16.70 3.34
C VAL A 23 -9.67 16.55 2.80
N SER A 24 -9.23 17.47 1.94
CA SER A 24 -7.87 17.47 1.40
C SER A 24 -6.81 17.61 2.49
N SER A 25 -6.97 18.56 3.42
CA SER A 25 -6.05 18.76 4.53
C SER A 25 -5.95 17.52 5.42
N ILE A 26 -7.08 16.91 5.78
CA ILE A 26 -7.11 15.66 6.56
C ILE A 26 -6.33 14.58 5.85
N TRP A 27 -6.55 14.39 4.54
CA TRP A 27 -5.86 13.36 3.78
C TRP A 27 -4.34 13.56 3.72
N VAL A 28 -3.89 14.79 3.49
CA VAL A 28 -2.46 15.13 3.49
C VAL A 28 -1.82 14.84 4.84
N THR A 29 -2.50 15.20 5.95
CA THR A 29 -2.02 14.88 7.30
C THR A 29 -1.87 13.38 7.52
N TRP A 30 -2.88 12.59 7.11
CA TRP A 30 -2.82 11.13 7.23
C TRP A 30 -1.73 10.51 6.36
N LEU A 31 -1.52 10.99 5.14
CA LEU A 31 -0.42 10.51 4.29
C LEU A 31 0.94 10.74 4.94
N ALA A 32 1.19 11.94 5.48
CA ALA A 32 2.43 12.25 6.17
C ALA A 32 2.63 11.39 7.42
N PHE A 33 1.56 11.19 8.21
CA PHE A 33 1.59 10.33 9.38
C PHE A 33 1.89 8.86 9.02
N LEU A 34 1.23 8.33 7.99
CA LEU A 34 1.44 6.96 7.52
C LEU A 34 2.86 6.78 6.97
N ASP A 35 3.37 7.72 6.17
CA ASP A 35 4.74 7.69 5.67
C ASP A 35 5.75 7.62 6.83
N ASN A 36 5.60 8.50 7.82
CA ASN A 36 6.49 8.50 8.99
C ASN A 36 6.38 7.21 9.83
N THR A 37 5.19 6.65 9.95
CA THR A 37 4.94 5.42 10.74
C THR A 37 5.49 4.19 10.02
N LEU A 38 5.24 4.05 8.72
CA LEU A 38 5.62 2.89 7.94
C LEU A 38 7.11 2.88 7.58
N ARG A 39 7.76 4.04 7.52
CA ARG A 39 9.23 4.14 7.35
C ARG A 39 10.04 3.50 8.47
N GLN A 40 9.42 3.18 9.61
CA GLN A 40 10.10 2.47 10.71
C GLN A 40 10.39 1.01 10.36
N GLY A 41 9.67 0.42 9.40
CA GLY A 41 9.99 -0.88 8.83
C GLY A 41 10.93 -0.76 7.62
N PRO A 42 11.79 -1.76 7.36
CA PRO A 42 12.51 -1.82 6.10
C PRO A 42 11.50 -1.92 4.96
N THR A 43 11.39 -0.88 4.14
CA THR A 43 10.51 -0.84 2.95
C THR A 43 10.93 -1.86 1.91
N TRP A 44 12.19 -2.28 1.94
CA TRP A 44 12.76 -3.25 1.02
C TRP A 44 13.84 -4.07 1.72
N THR A 45 13.86 -5.37 1.43
CA THR A 45 14.83 -6.30 2.03
C THR A 45 16.15 -6.21 1.26
N PRO A 46 17.31 -6.00 1.90
CA PRO A 46 18.59 -5.94 1.20
C PRO A 46 18.79 -7.13 0.22
N PRO A 47 19.35 -6.91 -1.00
CA PRO A 47 19.44 -7.96 -2.02
C PRO A 47 20.10 -9.27 -1.53
N HIS A 48 21.16 -9.14 -0.72
CA HIS A 48 21.85 -10.30 -0.14
C HIS A 48 20.97 -11.15 0.80
N LEU A 49 20.00 -10.54 1.48
CA LEU A 49 19.01 -11.26 2.30
C LEU A 49 17.93 -11.88 1.42
N CYS A 50 17.53 -11.22 0.34
CA CYS A 50 16.62 -11.80 -0.66
C CYS A 50 17.21 -13.07 -1.29
N ASP A 51 18.47 -13.04 -1.70
CA ASP A 51 19.17 -14.21 -2.23
C ASP A 51 19.30 -15.33 -1.19
N LYS A 52 19.66 -14.99 0.06
CA LYS A 52 19.80 -15.97 1.15
C LYS A 52 18.47 -16.64 1.52
N CYS A 53 17.37 -15.89 1.49
CA CYS A 53 16.06 -16.35 1.92
C CYS A 53 15.15 -16.75 0.75
N ARG A 54 15.68 -16.83 -0.49
CA ARG A 54 14.88 -17.12 -1.68
C ARG A 54 14.23 -18.50 -1.59
N PRO A 55 12.88 -18.61 -1.71
CA PRO A 55 12.22 -19.90 -1.71
C PRO A 55 12.64 -20.76 -2.91
N GLN A 56 12.80 -22.07 -2.70
CA GLN A 56 13.22 -23.01 -3.75
C GLN A 56 12.32 -22.97 -4.99
N ALA A 57 11.01 -22.79 -4.80
CA ALA A 57 10.04 -22.68 -5.90
C ALA A 57 10.32 -21.51 -6.87
N PHE A 58 11.02 -20.46 -6.42
CA PHE A 58 11.45 -19.36 -7.30
C PHE A 58 12.71 -19.74 -8.07
N ILE A 59 13.64 -20.43 -7.40
CA ILE A 59 14.88 -20.93 -7.99
C ILE A 59 14.56 -21.94 -9.11
N ASP A 60 13.65 -22.89 -8.84
CA ASP A 60 13.24 -23.93 -9.78
C ASP A 60 12.60 -23.35 -11.05
N LYS A 61 11.97 -22.18 -10.93
CA LYS A 61 11.37 -21.43 -12.04
C LYS A 61 12.33 -20.45 -12.72
N GLY A 62 13.58 -20.36 -12.26
CA GLY A 62 14.61 -19.47 -12.81
C GLY A 62 14.46 -18.00 -12.39
N TYR A 63 13.68 -17.69 -11.36
CA TYR A 63 13.51 -16.32 -10.86
C TYR A 63 14.65 -15.92 -9.94
N THR A 64 15.78 -15.51 -10.52
CA THR A 64 17.02 -15.14 -9.81
C THR A 64 17.12 -13.66 -9.42
N THR A 65 16.18 -12.83 -9.87
CA THR A 65 16.14 -11.38 -9.59
C THR A 65 14.87 -10.96 -8.83
N ALA A 66 14.11 -11.95 -8.34
CA ALA A 66 12.89 -11.70 -7.60
C ALA A 66 13.23 -11.38 -6.14
N ASP A 67 13.27 -10.09 -5.84
CA ASP A 67 13.73 -9.57 -4.55
C ASP A 67 12.65 -8.74 -3.81
N GLY A 68 11.49 -8.57 -4.44
CA GLY A 68 10.32 -7.96 -3.84
C GLY A 68 9.07 -8.78 -4.18
N ILE A 69 8.21 -8.98 -3.19
CA ILE A 69 6.84 -9.43 -3.42
C ILE A 69 6.03 -8.16 -3.62
N GLY A 70 5.71 -7.85 -4.87
CA GLY A 70 4.83 -6.75 -5.22
C GLY A 70 3.41 -7.10 -4.80
N ASP A 71 3.01 -6.62 -3.62
CA ASP A 71 1.63 -6.50 -3.17
C ASP A 71 0.83 -7.83 -3.08
N CYS A 72 0.84 -8.46 -1.89
CA CYS A 72 -0.11 -9.54 -1.55
C CYS A 72 -1.44 -9.01 -0.98
N THR A 73 -1.84 -7.78 -1.30
CA THR A 73 -3.15 -7.27 -0.88
C THR A 73 -4.25 -7.75 -1.82
N GLU A 74 -4.26 -9.04 -2.19
CA GLU A 74 -5.50 -9.66 -2.67
C GLU A 74 -6.38 -9.92 -1.45
N ILE A 75 -7.26 -8.97 -1.14
CA ILE A 75 -8.42 -9.23 -0.29
C ILE A 75 -9.37 -10.04 -1.15
N ILE A 76 -9.31 -11.36 -1.02
CA ILE A 76 -10.33 -12.25 -1.57
C ILE A 76 -11.60 -11.98 -0.77
N PHE A 77 -12.57 -11.31 -1.40
CA PHE A 77 -13.93 -11.27 -0.88
C PHE A 77 -14.61 -12.58 -1.30
N GLU A 78 -15.06 -13.38 -0.32
CA GLU A 78 -16.07 -14.40 -0.61
C GLU A 78 -17.29 -13.69 -1.21
N THR A 79 -17.58 -14.03 -2.46
CA THR A 79 -18.83 -13.62 -3.11
C THR A 79 -19.86 -14.72 -2.82
N PRO A 80 -21.12 -14.38 -2.47
CA PRO A 80 -22.20 -15.38 -2.34
C PRO A 80 -22.43 -16.16 -3.63
#